data_AF-A0A067FLB5-F1
#
_entry.id   AF-A0A067FLB5-F1
#
_cell.length_a   1.000
_cell.length_b   1.000
_cell.length_c   1.000
_cell.angle_alpha   90.00
_cell.angle_beta   90.00
_cell.angle_gamma   90.00
#
_symmetry.space_group_name_H-M   'P 1'
#
loop_
_entity.id
_entity.type
_entity.pdbx_description
1 polymer ?
#
loop_
_entity_poly.entity_id
_entity_poly.type
_entity_poly.pdbx_seq_one_letter_code
_entity_poly.pdbx_strand_id
1 'polypeptide(L)'
;MKVHCGFMRNGGAEMSPLDVKYVKKCKFVVASGIFDGYDVPHQPSNISRRSKKLFCFLMVMDEVSLKFIRKNVTIKEDSAGGQWVGIWRLILLKHPPYDEPRRNGKVPKILTHRLFPQAQYSIWIDGKMELIVDPLLILERYLWRGKHTFAIAQHKHHRSIYEEADANKRRKRYARPLIDYQMKIYRYEGMEPWSIKKNTVSDVPEGAVIIREHTALSNLFSCLWFNEVNLLTPRDQLSFGYVVYRLKGLFKFYMFPNCEYNSLFVLHPHTREHSSKIEWVKSRDELKGNGSSMIEGRGGLGFWTPYPGNLDLVVLPPVARTSKAG
;
A
#
# COMPACT_ATOMS: atom_id res chain seq x y z
N MET A 1 -19.48 -11.85 -6.68
CA MET A 1 -18.05 -12.16 -6.93
C MET A 1 -17.25 -11.83 -5.66
N LYS A 2 -16.56 -12.80 -5.04
CA LYS A 2 -15.67 -12.53 -3.89
C LYS A 2 -14.30 -12.15 -4.44
N VAL A 3 -13.84 -10.93 -4.23
CA VAL A 3 -12.50 -10.50 -4.66
C VAL A 3 -11.50 -10.83 -3.56
N HIS A 4 -10.51 -11.66 -3.87
CA HIS A 4 -9.41 -11.97 -2.97
C HIS A 4 -8.38 -10.82 -3.01
N CYS A 5 -8.08 -10.24 -1.84
CA CYS A 5 -7.15 -9.11 -1.67
C CYS A 5 -5.86 -9.63 -1.03
N GLY A 6 -5.01 -10.27 -1.84
CA GLY A 6 -3.84 -10.99 -1.34
C GLY A 6 -4.21 -12.13 -0.37
N PHE A 7 -3.39 -12.31 0.66
CA PHE A 7 -3.46 -13.43 1.63
C PHE A 7 -4.37 -13.14 2.84
N MET A 8 -4.75 -11.88 3.09
CA MET A 8 -5.56 -11.53 4.27
C MET A 8 -7.01 -12.00 4.11
N ARG A 9 -7.35 -13.17 4.68
CA ARG A 9 -8.73 -13.72 4.68
C ARG A 9 -9.66 -12.99 5.66
N ASN A 10 -9.18 -12.61 6.84
CA ASN A 10 -10.03 -12.17 7.98
C ASN A 10 -9.61 -10.82 8.62
N GLY A 11 -9.43 -9.78 7.81
CA GLY A 11 -9.44 -8.38 8.24
C GLY A 11 -8.79 -8.05 9.61
N GLY A 12 -7.47 -8.27 9.73
CA GLY A 12 -6.71 -7.98 10.94
C GLY A 12 -6.31 -9.18 11.81
N ALA A 13 -6.53 -10.41 11.35
CA ALA A 13 -6.21 -11.65 12.07
C ALA A 13 -4.73 -11.82 12.50
N GLU A 14 -3.82 -11.01 11.96
CA GLU A 14 -2.40 -11.02 12.31
C GLU A 14 -2.03 -10.02 13.44
N MET A 15 -2.99 -9.23 13.91
CA MET A 15 -2.83 -8.32 15.05
C MET A 15 -3.12 -9.03 16.38
N SER A 16 -2.61 -8.47 17.48
CA SER A 16 -2.95 -8.95 18.82
C SER A 16 -4.46 -8.84 19.09
N PRO A 17 -5.09 -9.74 19.88
CA PRO A 17 -6.51 -9.63 20.23
C PRO A 17 -6.88 -8.28 20.87
N LEU A 18 -5.94 -7.71 21.65
CA LEU A 18 -6.08 -6.38 22.26
C LEU A 18 -6.19 -5.28 21.19
N ASP A 19 -5.33 -5.32 20.18
CA ASP A 19 -5.33 -4.35 19.10
C ASP A 19 -6.54 -4.54 18.18
N VAL A 20 -6.92 -5.78 17.88
CA VAL A 20 -8.18 -6.09 17.16
C VAL A 20 -9.38 -5.48 17.89
N LYS A 21 -9.43 -5.59 19.22
CA LYS A 21 -10.49 -4.96 20.03
C LYS A 21 -10.40 -3.43 19.97
N TYR A 22 -9.20 -2.86 20.05
CA TYR A 22 -9.00 -1.41 19.99
C TYR A 22 -9.42 -0.82 18.64
N VAL A 23 -9.06 -1.43 17.51
CA VAL A 23 -9.34 -0.85 16.19
C VAL A 23 -10.81 -0.94 15.78
N LYS A 24 -11.60 -1.82 16.43
CA LYS A 24 -13.05 -1.92 16.16
C LYS A 24 -13.83 -0.64 16.46
N LYS A 25 -13.35 0.23 17.36
CA LYS A 25 -13.97 1.55 17.63
C LYS A 25 -13.49 2.65 16.70
N CYS A 26 -12.46 2.41 15.89
CA CYS A 26 -11.83 3.43 15.06
C CYS A 26 -12.64 3.66 13.78
N LYS A 27 -13.40 4.75 13.72
CA LYS A 27 -14.11 5.19 12.50
C LYS A 27 -13.28 6.10 11.62
N PHE A 28 -12.38 6.88 12.23
CA PHE A 28 -11.42 7.75 11.55
C PHE A 28 -10.02 7.28 11.92
N VAL A 29 -9.18 7.03 10.92
CA VAL A 29 -7.84 6.47 11.13
C VAL A 29 -6.80 7.35 10.46
N VAL A 30 -5.75 7.72 11.20
CA VAL A 30 -4.47 8.09 10.60
C VAL A 30 -3.55 6.89 10.78
N ALA A 31 -3.06 6.34 9.69
CA ALA A 31 -2.22 5.15 9.68
C ALA A 31 -0.84 5.48 9.11
N SER A 32 0.18 4.92 9.74
CA SER A 32 1.54 4.91 9.23
C SER A 32 2.15 3.53 9.47
N GLY A 33 3.35 3.28 8.97
CA GLY A 33 4.05 2.04 9.28
C GLY A 33 5.55 2.10 9.09
N ILE A 34 6.22 1.31 9.91
CA ILE A 34 7.68 1.19 9.98
C ILE A 34 8.02 -0.29 9.98
N PHE A 35 8.86 -0.71 9.04
CA PHE A 35 9.28 -2.10 8.90
C PHE A 35 10.80 -2.14 8.89
N ASP A 36 11.40 -3.18 9.44
CA ASP A 36 12.85 -3.39 9.51
C ASP A 36 13.64 -2.21 10.14
N GLY A 37 13.00 -1.39 10.99
CA GLY A 37 13.65 -0.29 11.71
C GLY A 37 14.20 0.82 10.81
N TYR A 38 13.63 1.04 9.62
CA TYR A 38 14.11 2.08 8.70
C TYR A 38 13.90 3.51 9.22
N ASP A 39 12.84 3.73 9.96
CA ASP A 39 12.38 5.05 10.38
C ASP A 39 12.09 5.08 11.88
N VAL A 40 12.01 6.30 12.44
CA VAL A 40 11.57 6.56 13.80
C VAL A 40 10.18 7.21 13.73
N PRO A 41 9.23 6.88 14.64
CA PRO A 41 7.93 7.53 14.64
C PRO A 41 8.03 9.05 14.84
N HIS A 42 7.67 9.82 13.82
CA HIS A 42 7.54 11.28 13.92
C HIS A 42 6.16 11.66 14.46
N GLN A 43 6.13 12.57 15.43
CA GLN A 43 4.87 12.98 16.08
C GLN A 43 4.14 14.01 15.22
N PRO A 44 2.85 13.79 14.89
CA PRO A 44 2.04 14.82 14.26
C PRO A 44 2.01 16.09 15.11
N SER A 45 2.22 17.24 14.46
CA SER A 45 2.13 18.57 15.06
C SER A 45 0.82 19.25 14.65
N ASN A 46 0.42 20.29 15.40
CA ASN A 46 -0.79 21.09 15.14
C ASN A 46 -2.12 20.31 15.08
N ILE A 47 -2.22 19.16 15.77
CA ILE A 47 -3.46 18.38 15.84
C ILE A 47 -4.40 18.97 16.91
N SER A 48 -5.60 19.36 16.48
CA SER A 48 -6.64 19.90 17.37
C SER A 48 -7.12 18.88 18.40
N ARG A 49 -7.68 19.38 19.52
CA ARG A 49 -8.30 18.53 20.55
C ARG A 49 -9.44 17.67 19.99
N ARG A 50 -10.17 18.19 18.99
CA ARG A 50 -11.26 17.45 18.32
C ARG A 50 -10.69 16.26 17.54
N SER A 51 -9.65 16.48 16.74
CA SER A 51 -9.03 15.43 15.94
C SER A 51 -8.32 14.38 16.78
N LYS A 52 -7.68 14.77 17.89
CA LYS A 52 -7.12 13.81 18.86
C LYS A 52 -8.16 12.87 19.48
N LYS A 53 -9.41 13.32 19.62
CA LYS A 53 -10.52 12.48 20.13
C LYS A 53 -11.17 11.65 19.04
N LEU A 54 -11.23 12.17 17.81
CA LEU A 54 -11.95 11.55 16.70
C LEU A 54 -11.13 10.47 15.99
N PHE A 55 -9.84 10.73 15.76
CA PHE A 55 -8.97 9.84 15.00
C PHE A 55 -8.22 8.87 15.90
N CYS A 56 -8.14 7.62 15.46
CA CYS A 56 -7.14 6.68 15.93
C CYS A 56 -5.85 6.88 15.13
N PHE A 57 -4.76 7.20 15.82
CA PHE A 57 -3.42 7.28 15.25
C PHE A 57 -2.73 5.93 15.42
N LEU A 58 -2.57 5.19 14.33
CA LEU A 58 -2.10 3.80 14.32
C LEU A 58 -0.77 3.69 13.58
N MET A 59 0.25 3.14 14.22
CA MET A 59 1.56 2.90 13.65
C MET A 59 1.79 1.39 13.55
N VAL A 60 1.71 0.85 12.33
CA VAL A 60 1.87 -0.60 12.10
C VAL A 60 3.33 -0.94 11.92
N MET A 61 3.81 -1.97 12.60
CA MET A 61 5.23 -2.35 12.55
C MET A 61 5.48 -3.84 12.73
N ASP A 62 6.65 -4.28 12.29
CA ASP A 62 7.15 -5.63 12.54
C ASP A 62 7.91 -5.72 13.88
N GLU A 63 8.26 -6.95 14.28
CA GLU A 63 8.96 -7.21 15.53
C GLU A 63 10.36 -6.57 15.57
N VAL A 64 11.02 -6.48 14.41
CA VAL A 64 12.35 -5.85 14.28
C VAL A 64 12.26 -4.37 14.62
N SER A 65 11.30 -3.66 14.01
CA SER A 65 11.07 -2.23 14.28
C SER A 65 10.61 -1.99 15.71
N LEU A 66 9.76 -2.86 16.27
CA LEU A 66 9.34 -2.73 17.67
C LEU A 66 10.54 -2.87 18.63
N LYS A 67 11.44 -3.82 18.39
CA LYS A 67 12.68 -3.97 19.18
C LYS A 67 13.59 -2.75 19.04
N PHE A 68 13.71 -2.18 17.85
CA PHE A 68 14.47 -0.96 17.60
C PHE A 68 13.87 0.25 18.35
N ILE A 69 12.56 0.46 18.25
CA ILE A 69 11.86 1.55 18.93
C ILE A 69 11.97 1.41 20.45
N ARG A 70 11.83 0.20 21.01
CA ARG A 70 12.01 -0.05 22.46
C ARG A 70 13.38 0.38 23.00
N LYS A 71 14.41 0.36 22.17
CA LYS A 71 15.77 0.76 22.55
C LYS A 71 16.00 2.27 22.43
N ASN A 72 15.35 2.93 21.47
CA ASN A 72 15.66 4.31 21.09
C ASN A 72 14.60 5.34 21.50
N VAL A 73 13.37 4.90 21.80
CA VAL A 73 12.23 5.79 22.05
C VAL A 73 11.43 5.30 23.25
N THR A 74 10.93 6.23 24.06
CA THR A 74 10.08 5.91 25.21
C THR A 74 8.72 5.39 24.76
N ILE A 75 8.42 4.14 25.11
CA ILE A 75 7.10 3.54 24.91
C ILE A 75 6.30 3.65 26.20
N LYS A 76 5.05 4.12 26.10
CA LYS A 76 4.09 4.12 27.20
C LYS A 76 3.10 2.98 27.02
N GLU A 77 2.72 2.33 28.12
CA GLU A 77 1.67 1.33 28.11
C GLU A 77 0.42 1.89 28.80
N ASP A 78 -0.74 1.73 28.16
CA ASP A 78 -2.03 2.11 28.74
C ASP A 78 -2.57 1.01 29.68
N SER A 79 -3.58 1.33 30.49
CA SER A 79 -4.18 0.40 31.45
C SER A 79 -4.84 -0.83 30.80
N ALA A 80 -5.03 -0.83 29.48
CA ALA A 80 -5.57 -1.94 28.69
C ALA A 80 -4.46 -2.72 27.95
N GLY A 81 -3.18 -2.48 28.26
CA GLY A 81 -2.03 -3.16 27.66
C GLY A 81 -1.64 -2.66 26.28
N GLY A 82 -2.17 -1.51 25.85
CA GLY A 82 -1.82 -0.90 24.58
C GLY A 82 -0.50 -0.14 24.64
N GLN A 83 0.34 -0.31 23.63
CA GLN A 83 1.65 0.35 23.56
C GLN A 83 1.58 1.63 22.70
N TRP A 84 2.26 2.69 23.14
CA TRP A 84 2.17 4.02 22.55
C TRP A 84 3.52 4.72 22.44
N VAL A 85 3.72 5.45 21.34
CA VAL A 85 4.80 6.43 21.17
C VAL A 85 4.16 7.78 20.85
N GLY A 86 4.13 8.65 21.86
CA GLY A 86 3.36 9.90 21.79
C GLY A 86 1.88 9.64 21.49
N ILE A 87 1.35 10.17 20.38
CA ILE A 87 -0.04 9.93 19.97
C ILE A 87 -0.25 8.60 19.24
N TRP A 88 0.82 7.99 18.72
CA TRP A 88 0.74 6.77 17.92
C TRP A 88 0.52 5.55 18.82
N ARG A 89 -0.56 4.81 18.58
CA ARG A 89 -0.71 3.44 19.08
C ARG A 89 0.10 2.50 18.20
N LEU A 90 0.97 1.70 18.80
CA LEU A 90 1.77 0.71 18.10
C LEU A 90 0.93 -0.54 17.83
N ILE A 91 0.90 -0.98 16.58
CA ILE A 91 0.19 -2.17 16.13
C ILE A 91 1.23 -3.15 15.58
N LEU A 92 1.47 -4.23 16.32
CA LEU A 92 2.44 -5.25 15.92
C LEU A 92 1.84 -6.22 14.90
N LEU A 93 2.51 -6.37 13.76
CA LEU A 93 2.26 -7.42 12.78
C LEU A 93 3.28 -8.55 13.01
N LYS A 94 2.88 -9.58 13.76
CA LYS A 94 3.81 -10.66 14.20
C LYS A 94 4.32 -11.52 13.05
N HIS A 95 3.45 -11.82 12.09
CA HIS A 95 3.75 -12.72 10.98
C HIS A 95 3.57 -11.99 9.66
N PRO A 96 4.48 -11.06 9.32
CA PRO A 96 4.43 -10.41 8.03
C PRO A 96 4.46 -11.47 6.91
N PRO A 97 3.67 -11.30 5.85
CA PRO A 97 3.53 -12.26 4.75
C PRO A 97 4.77 -12.42 3.89
N TYR A 98 5.67 -11.43 3.89
CA TYR A 98 6.78 -11.31 2.97
C TYR A 98 8.11 -11.35 3.72
N ASP A 99 9.14 -11.88 3.06
CA ASP A 99 10.50 -11.71 3.57
C ASP A 99 11.04 -10.32 3.25
N GLU A 100 10.54 -9.67 2.18
CA GLU A 100 10.93 -8.30 1.82
C GLU A 100 10.17 -7.25 2.68
N PRO A 101 10.86 -6.46 3.54
CA PRO A 101 10.20 -5.48 4.42
C PRO A 101 9.46 -4.37 3.67
N ARG A 102 9.96 -3.97 2.50
CA ARG A 102 9.31 -2.96 1.66
C ARG A 102 7.93 -3.42 1.18
N ARG A 103 7.79 -4.70 0.87
CA ARG A 103 6.53 -5.32 0.46
C ARG A 103 5.58 -5.44 1.65
N ASN A 104 6.09 -5.78 2.84
CA ASN A 104 5.33 -5.75 4.09
C ASN A 104 4.76 -4.36 4.39
N GLY A 105 5.53 -3.29 4.14
CA GLY A 105 5.04 -1.91 4.27
C GLY A 105 3.84 -1.58 3.38
N LYS A 106 3.60 -2.33 2.30
CA LYS A 106 2.43 -2.12 1.44
C LYS A 106 1.15 -2.69 2.03
N VAL A 107 1.24 -3.62 2.99
CA VAL A 107 0.09 -4.22 3.67
C VAL A 107 -0.71 -3.15 4.41
N PRO A 108 -0.15 -2.43 5.40
CA PRO A 108 -0.92 -1.40 6.10
C PRO A 108 -1.22 -0.17 5.25
N LYS A 109 -0.40 0.09 4.22
CA LYS A 109 -0.60 1.19 3.27
C LYS A 109 -1.82 1.01 2.40
N ILE A 110 -1.89 -0.10 1.66
CA ILE A 110 -2.91 -0.32 0.63
C ILE A 110 -4.12 -1.02 1.25
N LEU A 111 -3.91 -1.98 2.17
CA LEU A 111 -4.97 -2.77 2.78
C LEU A 111 -5.42 -2.23 4.16
N THR A 112 -5.35 -0.92 4.37
CA THR A 112 -5.84 -0.25 5.59
C THR A 112 -7.28 -0.64 5.93
N HIS A 113 -8.14 -0.73 4.91
CA HIS A 113 -9.55 -1.13 5.04
C HIS A 113 -9.73 -2.59 5.50
N ARG A 114 -8.72 -3.45 5.31
CA ARG A 114 -8.71 -4.82 5.83
C ARG A 114 -8.20 -4.85 7.26
N LEU A 115 -7.12 -4.13 7.56
CA LEU A 115 -6.58 -4.09 8.93
C LEU A 115 -7.55 -3.39 9.89
N PHE A 116 -8.23 -2.34 9.45
CA PHE A 116 -9.14 -1.54 10.27
C PHE A 116 -10.54 -1.53 9.64
N PRO A 117 -11.26 -2.67 9.66
CA PRO A 117 -12.50 -2.85 8.90
C PRO A 117 -13.66 -1.96 9.34
N GLN A 118 -13.54 -1.32 10.51
CA GLN A 118 -14.55 -0.39 11.03
C GLN A 118 -14.27 1.06 10.62
N ALA A 119 -13.11 1.35 10.01
CA ALA A 119 -12.77 2.67 9.54
C ALA A 119 -13.67 3.07 8.36
N GLN A 120 -14.27 4.25 8.46
CA GLN A 120 -15.00 4.90 7.38
C GLN A 120 -14.07 5.81 6.59
N TYR A 121 -13.13 6.46 7.27
CA TYR A 121 -12.11 7.31 6.65
C TYR A 121 -10.72 6.92 7.12
N SER A 122 -9.75 6.95 6.21
CA SER A 122 -8.34 6.80 6.55
C SER A 122 -7.43 7.77 5.82
N ILE A 123 -6.36 8.18 6.51
CA ILE A 123 -5.22 8.90 5.95
C ILE A 123 -3.99 8.03 6.20
N TRP A 124 -3.40 7.50 5.13
CA TRP A 124 -2.09 6.88 5.17
C TRP A 124 -1.00 7.93 5.02
N ILE A 125 0.05 7.85 5.83
CA ILE A 125 1.27 8.66 5.73
C ILE A 125 2.51 7.75 5.82
N ASP A 126 3.53 8.03 5.02
CA ASP A 126 4.78 7.28 5.05
C ASP A 126 5.54 7.45 6.39
N GLY A 127 6.33 6.46 6.80
CA GLY A 127 6.96 6.41 8.14
C GLY A 127 7.91 7.59 8.42
N LYS A 128 8.57 8.09 7.38
CA LYS A 128 9.47 9.26 7.41
C LYS A 128 8.79 10.62 7.52
N MET A 129 7.47 10.66 7.49
CA MET A 129 6.72 11.92 7.36
C MET A 129 6.12 12.34 8.69
N GLU A 130 6.27 13.63 9.00
CA GLU A 130 5.55 14.28 10.08
C GLU A 130 4.31 14.98 9.52
N LEU A 131 3.14 14.66 10.04
CA LEU A 131 1.89 15.36 9.71
C LEU A 131 1.83 16.70 10.45
N ILE A 132 1.83 17.81 9.71
CA ILE A 132 1.80 19.18 10.28
C ILE A 132 0.44 19.87 10.14
N VAL A 133 -0.52 19.22 9.49
CA VAL A 133 -1.89 19.72 9.25
C VAL A 133 -2.91 18.81 9.94
N ASP A 134 -3.95 19.42 10.51
CA ASP A 134 -5.02 18.67 11.18
C ASP A 134 -5.75 17.72 10.21
N PRO A 135 -5.92 16.43 10.54
CA PRO A 135 -6.51 15.44 9.65
C PRO A 135 -7.98 15.71 9.30
N LEU A 136 -8.73 16.45 10.13
CA LEU A 136 -10.08 16.90 9.76
C LEU A 136 -10.04 17.86 8.56
N LEU A 137 -9.07 18.77 8.53
CA LEU A 137 -8.91 19.71 7.41
C LEU A 137 -8.49 18.97 6.14
N ILE A 138 -7.69 17.91 6.26
CA ILE A 138 -7.32 17.05 5.14
C ILE A 138 -8.57 16.35 4.56
N LEU A 139 -9.42 15.75 5.41
CA LEU A 139 -10.66 15.14 4.93
C LEU A 139 -11.61 16.16 4.28
N GLU A 140 -11.76 17.33 4.90
CA GLU A 140 -12.59 18.41 4.34
C GLU A 140 -12.09 18.83 2.95
N ARG A 141 -10.79 19.14 2.84
CA ARG A 141 -10.18 19.64 1.59
C ARG A 141 -10.22 18.63 0.47
N TYR A 142 -9.81 17.39 0.74
CA TYR A 142 -9.50 16.41 -0.31
C TYR A 142 -10.64 15.42 -0.60
N LEU A 143 -11.56 15.21 0.34
CA LEU A 143 -12.70 14.32 0.16
C LEU A 143 -14.02 15.10 0.13
N TRP A 144 -14.38 15.78 1.23
CA TRP A 144 -15.74 16.27 1.41
C TRP A 144 -16.10 17.44 0.49
N ARG A 145 -15.20 18.42 0.34
CA ARG A 145 -15.43 19.61 -0.50
C ARG A 145 -15.70 19.24 -1.96
N GLY A 146 -14.92 18.29 -2.49
CA GLY A 146 -15.03 17.80 -3.87
C GLY A 146 -15.92 16.56 -4.04
N LYS A 147 -16.53 16.05 -2.95
CA LYS A 147 -17.27 14.79 -2.91
C LYS A 147 -16.47 13.61 -3.49
N HIS A 148 -15.18 13.55 -3.19
CA HIS A 148 -14.29 12.47 -3.59
C HIS A 148 -14.24 11.38 -2.52
N THR A 149 -14.11 10.12 -2.95
CA THR A 149 -13.97 8.98 -2.03
C THR A 149 -12.51 8.50 -1.90
N PHE A 150 -11.62 9.02 -2.74
CA PHE A 150 -10.21 8.68 -2.75
C PHE A 150 -9.41 9.89 -3.25
N ALA A 151 -8.36 10.26 -2.53
CA ALA A 151 -7.42 11.27 -2.94
C ALA A 151 -5.97 10.85 -2.71
N ILE A 152 -5.09 11.20 -3.63
CA ILE A 152 -3.67 10.85 -3.62
C ILE A 152 -2.86 11.94 -4.30
N ALA A 153 -1.63 12.16 -3.86
CA ALA A 153 -0.78 13.17 -4.46
C ALA A 153 -0.31 12.71 -5.86
N GLN A 154 -0.14 13.66 -6.78
CA GLN A 154 0.54 13.44 -8.05
C GLN A 154 2.04 13.28 -7.82
N HIS A 155 2.68 12.36 -8.53
CA HIS A 155 4.13 12.27 -8.53
C HIS A 155 4.78 13.53 -9.12
N LYS A 156 5.89 13.97 -8.52
CA LYS A 156 6.54 15.26 -8.84
C LYS A 156 7.05 15.35 -10.28
N HIS A 157 7.51 14.25 -10.85
CA HIS A 157 8.30 14.27 -12.10
C HIS A 157 7.71 13.46 -13.24
N HIS A 158 7.24 12.25 -12.97
CA HIS A 158 6.78 11.33 -14.01
C HIS A 158 5.26 11.26 -14.02
N ARG A 159 4.69 11.13 -15.21
CA ARG A 159 3.24 10.96 -15.40
C ARG A 159 2.88 9.61 -15.98
N SER A 160 3.80 9.00 -16.73
CA SER A 160 3.64 7.66 -17.26
C SER A 160 4.33 6.62 -16.37
N ILE A 161 3.67 5.49 -16.10
CA ILE A 161 4.30 4.38 -15.36
C ILE A 161 5.54 3.84 -16.09
N TYR A 162 5.63 3.99 -17.41
CA TYR A 162 6.79 3.57 -18.19
C TYR A 162 8.00 4.49 -17.96
N GLU A 163 7.77 5.80 -17.81
CA GLU A 163 8.82 6.76 -17.42
C GLU A 163 9.32 6.47 -16.00
N GLU A 164 8.38 6.21 -15.08
CA GLU A 164 8.69 5.84 -13.70
C GLU A 164 9.45 4.51 -13.64
N ALA A 165 9.09 3.52 -14.46
CA ALA A 165 9.80 2.25 -14.58
C ALA A 165 11.26 2.47 -15.01
N ASP A 166 11.50 3.27 -16.05
CA ASP A 166 12.86 3.58 -16.52
C ASP A 166 13.66 4.38 -15.48
N ALA A 167 13.01 5.29 -14.75
CA ALA A 167 13.65 5.99 -13.63
C ALA A 167 14.03 5.03 -12.48
N ASN A 168 13.15 4.09 -12.11
CA ASN A 168 13.45 3.08 -11.09
C ASN A 168 14.64 2.20 -11.51
N LYS A 169 14.72 1.79 -12.78
CA LYS A 169 15.86 1.01 -13.31
C LYS A 169 17.16 1.79 -13.32
N ARG A 170 17.14 3.08 -13.66
CA ARG A 170 18.32 3.96 -13.66
C ARG A 170 18.83 4.21 -12.24
N ARG A 171 17.92 4.47 -11.30
CA ARG A 171 18.23 4.73 -9.88
C ARG A 171 18.43 3.46 -9.05
N LYS A 172 18.44 2.27 -9.67
CA LYS A 172 18.57 0.95 -9.00
C LYS A 172 17.61 0.77 -7.82
N ARG A 173 16.38 1.21 -8.01
CA ARG A 173 15.33 1.21 -6.98
C ARG A 173 14.60 -0.14 -6.84
N TYR A 174 14.72 -1.02 -7.84
CA TYR A 174 14.27 -2.41 -7.81
C TYR A 174 14.94 -3.21 -8.93
N ALA A 175 14.82 -4.54 -8.89
CA ALA A 175 15.36 -5.44 -9.91
C ALA A 175 14.85 -5.07 -11.30
N ARG A 176 15.78 -4.75 -12.21
CA ARG A 176 15.48 -4.45 -13.62
C ARG A 176 14.64 -5.52 -14.32
N PRO A 177 15.00 -6.82 -14.27
CA PRO A 177 14.23 -7.85 -14.97
C PRO A 177 12.77 -7.95 -14.49
N LEU A 178 12.47 -7.50 -13.27
CA LEU A 178 11.13 -7.56 -12.70
C LEU A 178 10.27 -6.39 -13.12
N ILE A 179 10.87 -5.20 -13.11
CA ILE A 179 10.25 -4.01 -13.68
C ILE A 179 9.95 -4.24 -15.16
N ASP A 180 10.91 -4.76 -15.93
CA ASP A 180 10.72 -5.00 -17.36
C ASP A 180 9.63 -6.05 -17.62
N TYR A 181 9.56 -7.11 -16.79
CA TYR A 181 8.49 -8.10 -16.89
C TYR A 181 7.11 -7.50 -16.58
N GLN A 182 6.98 -6.70 -15.51
CA GLN A 182 5.74 -5.99 -15.17
C GLN A 182 5.30 -5.05 -16.30
N MET A 183 6.21 -4.24 -16.85
CA MET A 183 5.89 -3.35 -17.96
C MET A 183 5.53 -4.10 -19.24
N LYS A 184 6.17 -5.25 -19.52
CA LYS A 184 5.83 -6.12 -20.66
C LYS A 184 4.41 -6.65 -20.55
N ILE A 185 3.99 -7.12 -19.36
CA ILE A 185 2.61 -7.56 -19.12
C ILE A 185 1.64 -6.42 -19.38
N TYR A 186 1.89 -5.23 -18.83
CA TYR A 186 0.97 -4.10 -18.98
C TYR A 186 0.83 -3.64 -20.43
N ARG A 187 1.92 -3.64 -21.20
CA ARG A 187 1.86 -3.36 -22.65
C ARG A 187 1.09 -4.43 -23.41
N TYR A 188 1.34 -5.71 -23.09
CA TYR A 188 0.64 -6.82 -23.73
C TYR A 188 -0.88 -6.76 -23.49
N GLU A 189 -1.30 -6.24 -22.34
CA GLU A 189 -2.71 -5.99 -22.02
C GLU A 189 -3.27 -4.66 -22.57
N GLY A 190 -2.51 -3.97 -23.43
CA GLY A 190 -2.96 -2.77 -24.13
C GLY A 190 -2.91 -1.49 -23.31
N MET A 191 -2.20 -1.46 -22.18
CA MET A 191 -2.00 -0.20 -21.47
C MET A 191 -1.01 0.69 -22.26
N GLU A 192 -1.54 1.72 -22.89
CA GLU A 192 -0.72 2.72 -23.56
C GLU A 192 -0.03 3.67 -22.57
N PRO A 193 1.14 4.26 -22.91
CA PRO A 193 1.76 5.30 -22.11
C PRO A 193 0.80 6.46 -21.79
N TRP A 194 1.03 7.12 -20.66
CA TRP A 194 0.25 8.30 -20.30
C TRP A 194 0.40 9.39 -21.36
N SER A 195 -0.72 10.06 -21.70
CA SER A 195 -0.74 11.23 -22.57
C SER A 195 -1.82 12.20 -22.12
N ILE A 196 -1.77 13.45 -22.59
CA ILE A 196 -2.74 14.51 -22.27
C ILE A 196 -4.18 14.13 -22.67
N LYS A 197 -4.34 13.17 -23.60
CA LYS A 197 -5.65 12.66 -24.02
C LYS A 197 -6.31 11.72 -22.99
N LYS A 198 -5.58 11.25 -21.98
CA LYS A 198 -6.15 10.40 -20.93
C LYS A 198 -6.99 11.23 -19.96
N ASN A 199 -8.03 10.61 -19.41
CA ASN A 199 -8.91 11.23 -18.42
C ASN A 199 -8.24 11.43 -17.04
N THR A 200 -7.08 10.83 -16.81
CA THR A 200 -6.31 10.95 -15.56
C THR A 200 -5.21 11.99 -15.72
N VAL A 201 -4.98 12.78 -14.67
CA VAL A 201 -3.91 13.80 -14.64
C VAL A 201 -2.50 13.16 -14.70
N SER A 202 -2.37 11.93 -14.20
CA SER A 202 -1.15 11.13 -14.21
C SER A 202 -1.51 9.65 -13.93
N ASP A 203 -0.71 8.73 -14.45
CA ASP A 203 -0.76 7.30 -14.09
C ASP A 203 0.10 7.00 -12.84
N VAL A 204 0.96 7.95 -12.43
CA VAL A 204 1.94 7.79 -11.36
C VAL A 204 1.57 8.65 -10.15
N PRO A 205 1.25 8.04 -8.99
CA PRO A 205 1.00 8.76 -7.76
C PRO A 205 2.30 9.02 -6.96
N GLU A 206 2.26 10.04 -6.11
CA GLU A 206 3.10 10.13 -4.92
C GLU A 206 2.40 9.36 -3.80
N GLY A 207 2.81 8.11 -3.62
CA GLY A 207 2.16 7.18 -2.70
C GLY A 207 2.46 7.47 -1.23
N ALA A 208 3.28 8.47 -0.90
CA ALA A 208 3.62 8.78 0.48
C ALA A 208 2.42 9.27 1.32
N VAL A 209 1.33 9.70 0.67
CA VAL A 209 0.04 10.01 1.31
C VAL A 209 -1.12 9.37 0.55
N ILE A 210 -2.10 8.79 1.26
CA ILE A 210 -3.34 8.29 0.64
C ILE A 210 -4.53 8.65 1.55
N ILE A 211 -5.51 9.37 1.02
CA ILE A 211 -6.69 9.83 1.76
C ILE A 211 -7.91 9.10 1.20
N ARG A 212 -8.69 8.43 2.06
CA ARG A 212 -9.75 7.52 1.62
C ARG A 212 -11.00 7.66 2.45
N GLU A 213 -12.13 7.61 1.76
CA GLU A 213 -13.38 7.09 2.29
C GLU A 213 -13.48 5.61 1.91
N HIS A 214 -13.82 4.75 2.85
CA HIS A 214 -13.89 3.31 2.68
C HIS A 214 -15.25 2.88 2.12
N THR A 215 -15.40 3.04 0.80
CA THR A 215 -16.55 2.55 0.01
C THR A 215 -16.24 1.20 -0.62
N ALA A 216 -17.26 0.53 -1.16
CA ALA A 216 -17.07 -0.73 -1.89
C ALA A 216 -16.06 -0.58 -3.04
N LEU A 217 -16.13 0.54 -3.78
CA LEU A 217 -15.27 0.77 -4.94
C LEU A 217 -13.84 1.16 -4.55
N SER A 218 -13.63 2.01 -3.53
CA SER A 218 -12.28 2.38 -3.09
C SER A 218 -11.56 1.20 -2.42
N ASN A 219 -12.30 0.34 -1.72
CA ASN A 219 -11.77 -0.90 -1.16
C ASN A 219 -11.46 -1.92 -2.25
N LEU A 220 -12.32 -2.08 -3.27
CA LEU A 220 -12.03 -2.91 -4.43
C LEU A 220 -10.77 -2.44 -5.17
N PHE A 221 -10.64 -1.15 -5.44
CA PHE A 221 -9.44 -0.57 -6.04
C PHE A 221 -8.19 -0.92 -5.22
N SER A 222 -8.26 -0.70 -3.90
CA SER A 222 -7.14 -1.01 -3.00
C SER A 222 -6.77 -2.50 -3.05
N CYS A 223 -7.75 -3.40 -3.13
CA CYS A 223 -7.50 -4.83 -3.29
C CYS A 223 -6.79 -5.18 -4.60
N LEU A 224 -7.30 -4.66 -5.72
CA LEU A 224 -6.68 -4.90 -7.04
C LEU A 224 -5.27 -4.32 -7.11
N TRP A 225 -5.06 -3.13 -6.55
CA TRP A 225 -3.75 -2.51 -6.47
C TRP A 225 -2.77 -3.31 -5.61
N PHE A 226 -3.23 -3.83 -4.47
CA PHE A 226 -2.42 -4.72 -3.66
C PHE A 226 -2.11 -6.04 -4.36
N ASN A 227 -3.04 -6.59 -5.16
CA ASN A 227 -2.78 -7.83 -5.91
C ASN A 227 -1.64 -7.66 -6.93
N GLU A 228 -1.59 -6.51 -7.62
CA GLU A 228 -0.45 -6.17 -8.49
C GLU A 228 0.86 -6.07 -7.73
N VAL A 229 0.84 -5.38 -6.58
CA VAL A 229 1.99 -5.27 -5.68
C VAL A 229 2.44 -6.65 -5.22
N ASN A 230 1.51 -7.51 -4.80
CA ASN A 230 1.77 -8.87 -4.32
C ASN A 230 2.35 -9.76 -5.42
N LEU A 231 1.83 -9.67 -6.65
CA LEU A 231 2.23 -10.53 -7.76
C LEU A 231 3.56 -10.09 -8.38
N LEU A 232 3.79 -8.79 -8.49
CA LEU A 232 4.91 -8.21 -9.23
C LEU A 232 5.86 -7.48 -8.27
N THR A 233 6.12 -6.21 -8.52
CA THR A 233 7.06 -5.42 -7.71
C THR A 233 6.33 -4.65 -6.62
N PRO A 234 6.97 -4.39 -5.46
CA PRO A 234 6.42 -3.54 -4.40
C PRO A 234 6.47 -2.05 -4.76
N ARG A 235 6.85 -1.68 -5.98
CA ARG A 235 6.80 -0.31 -6.49
C ARG A 235 5.37 0.01 -6.89
N ASP A 236 4.59 0.38 -5.88
CA ASP A 236 3.17 0.74 -5.96
C ASP A 236 2.86 1.86 -6.97
N GLN A 237 3.84 2.71 -7.27
CA GLN A 237 3.77 3.71 -8.35
C GLN A 237 3.61 3.10 -9.75
N LEU A 238 4.16 1.91 -9.99
CA LEU A 238 4.10 1.23 -11.29
C LEU A 238 2.74 0.55 -11.53
N SER A 239 2.07 0.11 -10.48
CA SER A 239 0.81 -0.63 -10.57
C SER A 239 -0.44 0.24 -10.42
N PHE A 240 -0.35 1.41 -9.80
CA PHE A 240 -1.51 2.29 -9.56
C PHE A 240 -2.25 2.63 -10.86
N GLY A 241 -1.55 3.22 -11.83
CA GLY A 241 -2.15 3.64 -13.11
C GLY A 241 -2.69 2.47 -13.92
N TYR A 242 -2.06 1.30 -13.83
CA TYR A 242 -2.54 0.09 -14.49
C TYR A 242 -3.88 -0.39 -13.91
N VAL A 243 -4.04 -0.37 -12.58
CA VAL A 243 -5.33 -0.75 -11.95
C VAL A 243 -6.42 0.25 -12.31
N VAL A 244 -6.09 1.55 -12.36
CA VAL A 244 -7.02 2.60 -12.83
C VAL A 244 -7.45 2.34 -14.27
N TYR A 245 -6.51 2.00 -15.16
CA TYR A 245 -6.77 1.62 -16.54
C TYR A 245 -7.72 0.41 -16.63
N ARG A 246 -7.46 -0.66 -15.86
CA ARG A 246 -8.28 -1.88 -15.84
C ARG A 246 -9.70 -1.63 -15.32
N LEU A 247 -9.90 -0.64 -14.46
CA LEU A 247 -11.22 -0.24 -13.96
C LEU A 247 -12.01 0.66 -14.93
N LYS A 248 -11.46 0.99 -16.10
CA LYS A 248 -12.17 1.66 -17.22
C LYS A 248 -13.01 2.87 -16.79
N GLY A 249 -12.45 3.71 -15.91
CA GLY A 249 -13.08 4.94 -15.46
C GLY A 249 -14.18 4.79 -14.41
N LEU A 250 -14.46 3.57 -13.93
CA LEU A 250 -15.36 3.33 -12.80
C LEU A 250 -14.83 3.97 -11.52
N PHE A 251 -13.54 3.79 -11.25
CA PHE A 251 -12.87 4.38 -10.10
C PHE A 251 -12.58 5.87 -10.32
N LYS A 252 -13.31 6.73 -9.60
CA LYS A 252 -13.06 8.17 -9.55
C LYS A 252 -12.21 8.50 -8.33
N PHE A 253 -11.13 9.23 -8.55
CA PHE A 253 -10.22 9.68 -7.50
C PHE A 253 -9.75 11.10 -7.80
N TYR A 254 -9.35 11.81 -6.75
CA TYR A 254 -8.78 13.14 -6.84
C TYR A 254 -7.26 13.07 -6.73
N MET A 255 -6.56 13.44 -7.81
CA MET A 255 -5.11 13.51 -7.80
C MET A 255 -4.66 14.96 -7.63
N PHE A 256 -4.25 15.32 -6.42
CA PHE A 256 -3.86 16.70 -6.10
C PHE A 256 -2.39 16.96 -6.43
N PRO A 257 -2.02 18.21 -6.77
CA PRO A 257 -0.67 18.51 -7.21
C PRO A 257 0.37 18.32 -6.09
N ASN A 258 1.60 17.98 -6.49
CA ASN A 258 2.69 17.71 -5.54
C ASN A 258 3.05 18.91 -4.64
N CYS A 259 2.77 20.14 -5.05
CA CYS A 259 2.98 21.32 -4.20
C CYS A 259 2.09 21.30 -2.94
N GLU A 260 0.84 20.86 -3.06
CA GLU A 260 -0.06 20.72 -1.92
C GLU A 260 0.44 19.62 -0.97
N TYR A 261 0.99 18.52 -1.48
CA TYR A 261 1.64 17.48 -0.67
C TYR A 261 2.73 18.05 0.26
N ASN A 262 3.59 18.94 -0.24
CA ASN A 262 4.66 19.54 0.57
C ASN A 262 4.14 20.50 1.66
N SER A 263 2.89 20.95 1.56
CA SER A 263 2.25 21.80 2.58
C SER A 263 1.64 21.01 3.74
N LEU A 264 1.45 19.70 3.56
CA LEU A 264 0.80 18.83 4.54
C LEU A 264 1.80 18.19 5.53
N PHE A 265 3.08 18.11 5.14
CA PHE A 265 4.05 17.28 5.83
C PHE A 265 5.45 17.87 5.88
N VAL A 266 6.19 17.53 6.93
CA VAL A 266 7.66 17.67 6.98
C VAL A 266 8.28 16.30 6.67
N LEU A 267 9.21 16.27 5.72
CA LEU A 267 9.95 15.06 5.36
C LEU A 267 11.23 14.98 6.18
N HIS A 268 11.38 13.86 6.89
CA HIS A 268 12.60 13.54 7.60
C HIS A 268 13.46 12.55 6.79
N PRO A 269 14.80 12.60 6.92
CA PRO A 269 15.67 11.62 6.28
C PRO A 269 15.47 10.24 6.92
N HIS A 270 15.60 9.18 6.10
CA HIS A 270 15.61 7.82 6.62
C HIS A 270 16.81 7.58 7.54
N THR A 271 16.64 6.73 8.55
CA THR A 271 17.73 6.34 9.47
C THR A 271 18.82 5.53 8.74
N ARG A 272 18.45 4.86 7.66
CA ARG A 272 19.35 4.12 6.76
C ARG A 272 18.77 4.04 5.35
N GLU A 273 19.62 3.89 4.33
CA GLU A 273 19.13 3.67 2.98
C GLU A 273 18.41 2.32 2.85
N HIS A 274 17.31 2.28 2.10
CA HIS A 274 16.70 1.03 1.73
C HIS A 274 17.59 0.30 0.71
N SER A 275 18.37 -0.67 1.18
CA SER A 275 19.04 -1.64 0.32
C SER A 275 18.37 -3.01 0.48
N SER A 276 17.70 -3.48 -0.57
CA SER A 276 17.28 -4.89 -0.63
C SER A 276 18.23 -5.65 -1.56
N LYS A 277 18.58 -6.88 -1.20
CA LYS A 277 19.41 -7.74 -2.06
C LYS A 277 18.82 -7.86 -3.47
N ILE A 278 17.49 -7.81 -3.58
CA ILE A 278 16.78 -7.90 -4.86
C ILE A 278 17.08 -6.75 -5.80
N GLU A 279 17.46 -5.57 -5.29
CA GLU A 279 17.74 -4.39 -6.13
C GLU A 279 18.97 -4.57 -7.02
N TRP A 280 19.85 -5.50 -6.64
CA TRP A 280 21.12 -5.76 -7.32
C TRP A 280 21.03 -6.87 -8.37
N VAL A 281 19.87 -7.51 -8.49
CA VAL A 281 19.61 -8.58 -9.46
C VAL A 281 19.70 -8.04 -10.89
N LYS A 282 20.53 -8.67 -11.71
CA LYS A 282 20.76 -8.31 -13.11
C LYS A 282 20.01 -9.21 -14.09
N SER A 283 19.78 -10.48 -13.74
CA SER A 283 19.13 -11.46 -14.61
C SER A 283 18.03 -12.27 -13.90
N ARG A 284 17.18 -12.96 -14.67
CA ARG A 284 16.17 -13.86 -14.11
C ARG A 284 16.77 -15.15 -13.54
N ASP A 285 17.96 -15.53 -14.00
CA ASP A 285 18.64 -16.75 -13.53
C ASP A 285 19.27 -16.52 -12.14
N GLU A 286 19.71 -15.29 -11.87
CA GLU A 286 20.13 -14.87 -10.52
C GLU A 286 18.98 -14.99 -9.50
N LEU A 287 17.73 -14.81 -9.93
CA LEU A 287 16.55 -15.05 -9.08
C LEU A 287 16.26 -16.53 -8.88
N LYS A 288 16.71 -17.42 -9.77
CA LYS A 288 16.39 -18.86 -9.75
C LYS A 288 17.47 -19.73 -9.10
N GLY A 289 18.74 -19.34 -9.11
CA GLY A 289 19.77 -20.09 -8.39
C GLY A 289 21.22 -19.81 -8.82
N ASN A 290 21.93 -19.12 -7.93
CA ASN A 290 23.30 -19.44 -7.48
C ASN A 290 23.63 -18.73 -6.14
N GLY A 291 22.72 -17.89 -5.62
CA GLY A 291 22.66 -17.52 -4.21
C GLY A 291 21.27 -17.82 -3.66
N SER A 292 21.17 -18.76 -2.72
CA SER A 292 19.93 -19.22 -2.05
C SER A 292 19.20 -18.15 -1.21
N SER A 293 19.46 -16.85 -1.43
CA SER A 293 18.96 -15.75 -0.59
C SER A 293 18.10 -14.69 -1.31
N MET A 294 17.68 -14.95 -2.56
CA MET A 294 16.94 -13.96 -3.38
C MET A 294 15.52 -14.36 -3.79
N ILE A 295 15.09 -15.60 -3.51
CA ILE A 295 13.69 -16.04 -3.60
C ILE A 295 13.05 -15.78 -2.24
N GLU A 296 11.92 -15.06 -2.18
CA GLU A 296 11.17 -14.93 -0.92
C GLU A 296 10.65 -16.33 -0.52
N GLY A 297 11.02 -16.78 0.68
CA GLY A 297 10.52 -18.03 1.26
C GLY A 297 9.07 -17.91 1.74
N ARG A 298 8.57 -16.68 1.94
CA ARG A 298 7.18 -16.37 2.30
C ARG A 298 6.66 -15.23 1.44
N GLY A 299 5.54 -15.46 0.75
CA GLY A 299 4.76 -14.48 -0.03
C GLY A 299 5.53 -13.79 -1.17
N GLY A 300 4.93 -13.62 -2.35
CA GLY A 300 5.49 -12.76 -3.41
C GLY A 300 6.80 -13.22 -4.08
N LEU A 301 6.85 -13.11 -5.42
CA LEU A 301 7.93 -13.54 -6.33
C LEU A 301 8.33 -15.03 -6.35
N GLY A 302 7.36 -15.91 -6.11
CA GLY A 302 7.25 -17.17 -6.88
C GLY A 302 6.80 -16.84 -8.31
N PHE A 303 7.74 -16.73 -9.25
CA PHE A 303 7.57 -16.28 -10.65
C PHE A 303 6.66 -17.15 -11.54
N TRP A 304 5.41 -17.37 -11.14
CA TRP A 304 4.55 -18.51 -11.48
C TRP A 304 4.96 -19.78 -10.74
N THR A 305 4.41 -20.00 -9.55
CA THR A 305 3.55 -21.18 -9.50
C THR A 305 2.24 -20.73 -10.15
N PRO A 306 1.88 -21.26 -11.34
CA PRO A 306 0.50 -21.19 -11.78
C PRO A 306 -0.38 -21.61 -10.60
N TYR A 307 -1.62 -21.11 -10.55
CA TYR A 307 -2.63 -21.73 -9.71
C TYR A 307 -2.40 -23.26 -9.73
N PRO A 308 -2.16 -23.95 -8.60
CA PRO A 308 -1.81 -25.38 -8.61
C PRO A 308 -2.97 -26.26 -9.11
N GLY A 309 -4.06 -25.64 -9.58
CA GLY A 309 -5.05 -26.30 -10.41
C GLY A 309 -4.39 -26.73 -11.70
N ASN A 310 -4.16 -28.04 -11.80
CA ASN A 310 -3.97 -28.69 -13.08
C ASN A 310 -5.14 -28.26 -13.99
N LEU A 311 -4.84 -27.62 -15.13
CA LEU A 311 -5.86 -27.22 -16.10
C LEU A 311 -6.65 -28.42 -16.62
N ASP A 312 -6.04 -29.61 -16.62
CA ASP A 312 -6.67 -30.87 -16.97
C ASP A 312 -7.71 -31.32 -15.92
N LEU A 313 -7.70 -30.75 -14.72
CA LEU A 313 -8.71 -30.97 -13.66
C LEU A 313 -9.80 -29.89 -13.65
N VAL A 314 -9.72 -28.89 -14.52
CA VAL A 314 -10.75 -27.84 -14.62
C VAL A 314 -11.93 -28.40 -15.40
N VAL A 315 -12.96 -28.84 -14.68
CA VAL A 315 -14.26 -29.15 -15.28
C VAL A 315 -14.97 -27.84 -15.57
N LEU A 316 -15.08 -27.49 -16.85
CA LEU A 316 -15.94 -26.39 -17.28
C LEU A 316 -17.39 -26.76 -16.93
N PRO A 317 -18.16 -25.87 -16.26
CA PRO A 317 -19.55 -26.15 -15.97
C PRO A 317 -20.30 -26.36 -17.31
N PRO A 318 -21.16 -27.39 -17.42
CA PRO A 318 -21.91 -27.61 -18.64
C PRO A 318 -22.76 -26.37 -18.94
N VAL A 319 -22.45 -25.72 -20.05
CA VAL A 319 -23.25 -24.61 -20.56
C VAL A 319 -24.50 -25.23 -21.19
N ALA A 320 -25.52 -25.49 -20.38
CA ALA A 320 -26.84 -25.76 -20.91
C ALA A 320 -27.34 -24.46 -21.55
N ARG A 321 -27.41 -24.42 -22.88
CA ARG A 321 -28.22 -23.41 -23.59
C ARG A 321 -29.64 -23.53 -23.08
N THR A 322 -30.07 -22.61 -22.22
CA THR A 322 -31.48 -22.48 -21.80
C THR A 322 -32.31 -21.65 -22.78
N SER A 323 -31.83 -21.49 -24.01
CA SER A 323 -32.60 -20.89 -25.11
C SER A 323 -33.13 -21.99 -26.04
N LYS A 324 -34.46 -22.12 -26.13
CA LYS A 324 -35.14 -22.79 -27.25
C LYS A 324 -35.24 -21.85 -28.47
N ALA A 325 -34.11 -21.27 -28.86
CA ALA A 325 -33.98 -20.54 -30.11
C ALA A 325 -32.51 -20.60 -30.56
N GLY A 326 -32.26 -21.36 -31.64
CA GLY A 326 -31.04 -21.35 -32.45
C GLY A 326 -29.82 -22.05 -31.87
#